data_AF-A0A959PBC3-F1
#
_entry.id   AF-A0A959PBC3-F1
#
_cell.length_a   1.000
_cell.length_b   1.000
_cell.length_c   1.000
_cell.angle_alpha   90.00
_cell.angle_beta   90.00
_cell.angle_gamma   90.00
#
_symmetry.space_group_name_H-M   'P 1'
#
loop_
_entity.id
_entity.type
_entity.pdbx_description
1 polymer ?
#
loop_
_entity_poly.entity_id
_entity_poly.type
_entity_poly.pdbx_seq_one_letter_code
_entity_poly.pdbx_strand_id
1 'polypeptide(L)'
;MSSSIAKKIAMALSGFFLLVFLLQHMSINMISVLSEEGFNEVSHFMGYNPLVQFALQPILMFGVIFHLGMGIKLELENRAARPVKYAMNKGGANSTWMSRNMIITGIMVMLFLGLHLYDFWVHEMTVKYVEFQPENPTRYWEELHAKFESPVRVGIYVLSFIFLALHLMHGF
;
A
#
# COMPACT_ATOMS: atom_id res chain seq x y z
N MET A 1 22.88 -10.89 -0.86
CA MET A 1 23.04 -9.45 -1.18
C MET A 1 23.95 -8.77 -0.15
N SER A 2 25.26 -8.73 -0.40
CA SER A 2 26.29 -8.24 0.53
C SER A 2 26.76 -6.80 0.26
N SER A 3 26.43 -6.19 -0.87
CA SER A 3 26.80 -4.80 -1.19
C SER A 3 25.72 -3.79 -0.78
N SER A 4 26.14 -2.68 -0.16
CA SER A 4 25.25 -1.57 0.26
C SER A 4 24.56 -0.87 -0.91
N ILE A 5 25.20 -0.82 -2.08
CA ILE A 5 24.65 -0.24 -3.30
C ILE A 5 23.49 -1.08 -3.83
N ALA A 6 23.66 -2.40 -3.87
CA ALA A 6 22.63 -3.33 -4.34
C ALA A 6 21.35 -3.25 -3.50
N LYS A 7 21.47 -3.09 -2.17
CA LYS A 7 20.31 -2.92 -1.28
C LYS A 7 19.57 -1.61 -1.56
N LYS A 8 20.28 -0.51 -1.80
CA LYS A 8 19.68 0.79 -2.14
C LYS A 8 18.92 0.74 -3.46
N ILE A 9 19.52 0.14 -4.49
CA ILE A 9 18.88 -0.02 -5.80
C ILE A 9 17.61 -0.87 -5.67
N ALA A 10 17.67 -2.00 -4.96
CA ALA A 10 16.51 -2.86 -4.78
C ALA A 10 15.38 -2.17 -3.98
N MET A 11 15.74 -1.39 -2.96
CA MET A 11 14.79 -0.58 -2.19
C MET A 11 14.10 0.47 -3.08
N ALA A 12 14.86 1.17 -3.92
CA ALA A 12 14.33 2.18 -4.84
C ALA A 12 13.43 1.56 -5.92
N LEU A 13 13.86 0.46 -6.55
CA LEU A 13 13.09 -0.21 -7.60
C LEU A 13 11.76 -0.77 -7.07
N SER A 14 11.78 -1.38 -5.87
CA SER A 14 10.54 -1.87 -5.25
C SER A 14 9.60 -0.72 -4.87
N GLY A 15 10.12 0.40 -4.36
CA GLY A 15 9.31 1.59 -4.09
C GLY A 15 8.71 2.20 -5.36
N PHE A 16 9.50 2.28 -6.44
CA PHE A 16 9.01 2.77 -7.73
C PHE A 16 7.93 1.88 -8.33
N PHE A 17 8.08 0.55 -8.25
CA PHE A 17 7.04 -0.40 -8.64
C PHE A 17 5.73 -0.16 -7.88
N LEU A 18 5.79 -0.01 -6.55
CA LEU A 18 4.61 0.24 -5.73
C LEU A 18 3.97 1.61 -6.01
N LEU A 19 4.76 2.62 -6.40
CA LEU A 19 4.23 3.91 -6.83
C LEU A 19 3.41 3.78 -8.12
N VAL A 20 3.91 3.05 -9.12
CA VAL A 20 3.18 2.80 -10.37
C VAL A 20 1.86 2.08 -10.08
N PHE A 21 1.90 1.06 -9.21
CA PHE A 21 0.69 0.40 -8.72
C PHE A 21 -0.26 1.40 -8.05
N LEU A 22 0.23 2.25 -7.14
CA LEU A 22 -0.61 3.21 -6.42
C LEU A 22 -1.28 4.21 -7.36
N LEU A 23 -0.58 4.69 -8.39
CA LEU A 23 -1.14 5.58 -9.40
C LEU A 23 -2.27 4.89 -10.17
N GLN A 24 -2.03 3.67 -10.66
CA GLN A 24 -3.06 2.86 -11.34
C GLN A 24 -4.26 2.58 -10.42
N HIS A 25 -3.99 2.16 -9.18
CA HIS A 25 -4.99 1.84 -8.17
C HIS A 25 -5.86 3.05 -7.86
N MET A 26 -5.26 4.21 -7.59
CA MET A 26 -5.99 5.46 -7.36
C MET A 26 -6.82 5.84 -8.58
N SER A 27 -6.28 5.67 -9.79
CA SER A 27 -6.97 6.06 -11.03
C SER A 27 -8.24 5.23 -11.26
N ILE A 28 -8.19 3.92 -11.01
CA ILE A 28 -9.38 3.05 -11.07
C ILE A 28 -10.38 3.41 -9.97
N ASN A 29 -9.90 3.61 -8.73
CA ASN A 29 -10.77 3.94 -7.62
C ASN A 29 -11.47 5.30 -7.81
N MET A 30 -10.83 6.26 -8.49
CA MET A 30 -11.46 7.55 -8.82
C MET A 30 -12.70 7.39 -9.70
N ILE A 31 -12.78 6.33 -10.51
CA ILE A 31 -13.95 6.05 -11.35
C ILE A 31 -15.20 5.87 -10.48
N SER A 32 -15.08 5.34 -9.25
CA SER A 32 -16.23 5.18 -8.33
C SER A 32 -16.98 6.48 -8.03
N VAL A 33 -16.29 7.62 -8.10
CA VAL A 33 -16.88 8.96 -7.88
C VAL A 33 -17.51 9.52 -9.15
N LEU A 34 -17.08 9.03 -10.32
CA LEU A 34 -17.48 9.55 -11.63
C LEU A 34 -18.58 8.73 -12.28
N SER A 35 -18.55 7.40 -12.13
CA SER A 35 -19.47 6.46 -12.76
C SER A 35 -19.55 5.16 -11.98
N GLU A 36 -20.75 4.82 -11.54
CA GLU A 36 -21.07 3.52 -10.94
C GLU A 36 -20.81 2.38 -11.94
N GLU A 37 -21.37 2.49 -13.14
CA GLU A 37 -21.23 1.48 -14.20
C GLU A 37 -19.76 1.27 -14.57
N GLY A 38 -19.01 2.36 -14.77
CA GLY A 38 -17.60 2.29 -15.13
C GLY A 38 -16.73 1.68 -14.02
N PHE A 39 -17.04 1.96 -12.75
CA PHE A 39 -16.31 1.37 -11.64
C PHE A 39 -16.60 -0.12 -11.51
N ASN A 40 -17.87 -0.52 -11.66
CA ASN A 40 -18.29 -1.91 -11.68
C ASN A 40 -17.62 -2.69 -12.82
N GLU A 41 -17.64 -2.16 -14.05
CA GLU A 41 -17.01 -2.79 -15.22
C GLU A 41 -15.51 -3.03 -15.00
N VAL A 42 -14.77 -1.99 -14.61
CA VAL A 42 -13.32 -2.07 -14.42
C VAL A 42 -12.97 -2.97 -13.23
N SER A 43 -13.73 -2.90 -12.13
CA SER A 43 -13.52 -3.76 -10.96
C SER A 43 -13.79 -5.22 -11.27
N HIS A 44 -14.85 -5.49 -12.04
CA HIS A 44 -15.15 -6.84 -12.53
C HIS A 44 -14.03 -7.38 -13.41
N PHE A 45 -13.56 -6.58 -14.37
CA PHE A 45 -12.42 -6.93 -15.21
C PHE A 45 -11.18 -7.26 -14.36
N MET A 46 -10.83 -6.41 -13.39
CA MET A 46 -9.67 -6.65 -12.51
C MET A 46 -9.85 -7.92 -11.67
N GLY A 47 -11.07 -8.21 -11.23
CA GLY A 47 -11.40 -9.37 -10.41
C GLY A 47 -11.40 -10.70 -11.16
N TYR A 48 -11.71 -10.73 -12.45
CA TYR A 48 -11.91 -11.98 -13.20
C TYR A 48 -10.92 -12.19 -14.35
N ASN A 49 -10.16 -11.17 -14.75
CA ASN A 49 -9.14 -11.32 -15.78
C ASN A 49 -8.01 -12.27 -15.30
N PRO A 50 -7.74 -13.39 -16.01
CA PRO A 50 -6.73 -14.36 -15.57
C PRO A 50 -5.31 -13.80 -15.47
N LEU A 51 -4.94 -12.85 -16.35
CA LEU A 51 -3.62 -12.23 -16.29
C LEU A 51 -3.49 -11.37 -15.01
N VAL A 52 -4.55 -10.63 -14.66
CA VAL A 52 -4.56 -9.81 -13.44
C VAL A 52 -4.49 -10.72 -12.21
N GLN A 53 -5.34 -11.74 -12.13
CA GLN A 53 -5.47 -12.62 -10.98
C GLN A 53 -4.24 -13.53 -10.76
N PHE A 54 -3.71 -14.15 -11.82
CA PHE A 54 -2.67 -15.17 -11.70
C PHE A 54 -1.25 -14.67 -11.96
N ALA A 55 -1.07 -13.47 -12.53
CA ALA A 55 0.26 -12.88 -12.72
C ALA A 55 0.43 -11.57 -11.96
N LEU A 56 -0.38 -10.55 -12.25
CA LEU A 56 -0.14 -9.21 -11.70
C LEU A 56 -0.37 -9.15 -10.19
N GLN A 57 -1.41 -9.79 -9.67
CA GLN A 57 -1.70 -9.81 -8.24
C GLN A 57 -0.60 -10.55 -7.43
N PRO A 58 -0.10 -11.74 -7.82
CA PRO A 58 1.05 -12.36 -7.16
C PRO A 58 2.33 -11.51 -7.22
N ILE A 59 2.61 -10.87 -8.36
CA ILE A 59 3.76 -9.97 -8.52
C ILE A 59 3.64 -8.76 -7.56
N LEU A 60 2.45 -8.17 -7.46
CA LEU A 60 2.17 -7.10 -6.52
C LEU A 60 2.37 -7.54 -5.07
N MET A 61 1.82 -8.70 -4.69
CA MET A 61 1.96 -9.25 -3.35
C MET A 61 3.42 -9.46 -2.99
N PHE A 62 4.21 -10.04 -3.92
CA PHE A 62 5.65 -10.16 -3.76
C PHE A 62 6.33 -8.79 -3.61
N GLY A 63 6.00 -7.82 -4.46
CA GLY A 63 6.56 -6.47 -4.41
C GLY A 63 6.33 -5.78 -3.06
N VAL A 64 5.12 -5.90 -2.51
CA VAL A 64 4.76 -5.36 -1.18
C VAL A 64 5.58 -6.03 -0.07
N ILE A 65 5.61 -7.37 -0.03
CA ILE A 65 6.36 -8.13 0.99
C ILE A 65 7.86 -7.85 0.89
N PHE A 66 8.39 -7.79 -0.34
CA PHE A 66 9.79 -7.51 -0.59
C PHE A 66 10.17 -6.10 -0.13
N HIS A 67 9.38 -5.09 -0.50
CA HIS A 67 9.60 -3.71 -0.10
C HIS A 67 9.58 -3.56 1.43
N LEU A 68 8.59 -4.17 2.08
CA LEU A 68 8.44 -4.15 3.54
C LEU A 68 9.63 -4.85 4.24
N GLY A 69 9.96 -6.07 3.82
CA GLY A 69 11.03 -6.86 4.42
C GLY A 69 12.40 -6.18 4.27
N MET A 70 12.67 -5.59 3.10
CA MET A 70 13.88 -4.81 2.87
C MET A 70 13.91 -3.53 3.70
N GLY A 71 12.79 -2.82 3.81
CA GLY A 71 12.65 -1.62 4.63
C GLY A 71 12.94 -1.91 6.11
N ILE A 72 12.33 -2.95 6.68
CA ILE A 72 12.56 -3.38 8.07
C ILE A 72 14.03 -3.77 8.26
N LYS A 73 14.60 -4.56 7.35
CA LYS A 73 15.99 -4.99 7.42
C LYS A 73 16.95 -3.80 7.46
N LEU A 74 16.76 -2.83 6.55
CA LEU A 74 17.59 -1.63 6.49
C LEU A 74 17.45 -0.77 7.74
N GLU A 75 16.24 -0.65 8.29
CA GLU A 75 16.01 0.07 9.54
C GLU A 75 16.73 -0.58 10.73
N LEU A 76 16.69 -1.91 10.83
CA LEU A 76 17.41 -2.65 11.87
C LEU A 76 18.93 -2.52 11.71
N GLU A 77 19.46 -2.65 10.49
CA GLU A 77 20.89 -2.44 10.19
C GLU A 77 21.33 -1.01 10.52
N ASN A 78 20.51 0.00 10.17
CA ASN A 78 20.78 1.41 10.46
C ASN A 78 20.78 1.72 11.97
N ARG A 79 19.90 1.06 12.74
CA ARG A 79 19.86 1.18 14.20
C ARG A 79 21.06 0.50 14.86
N ALA A 80 21.40 -0.71 14.42
CA ALA A 80 22.54 -1.45 14.95
C ALA A 80 23.88 -0.73 14.67
N ALA A 81 24.00 -0.05 13.52
CA ALA A 81 25.17 0.74 13.19
C ALA A 81 25.31 2.05 14.01
N ARG A 82 24.34 2.40 14.88
CA ARG A 82 24.33 3.63 15.68
C ARG A 82 24.20 3.34 17.20
N PRO A 83 25.22 2.74 17.84
CA PRO A 83 25.17 2.37 19.25
C PRO A 83 25.23 3.56 20.23
N VAL A 84 25.79 4.71 19.81
CA VAL A 84 25.85 5.94 20.63
C VAL A 84 25.05 7.06 19.96
N LYS A 85 24.06 7.61 20.66
CA LYS A 85 23.29 8.78 20.17
C LYS A 85 24.20 10.00 20.14
N TYR A 86 24.17 10.78 19.05
CA TYR A 86 24.99 11.99 18.89
C TYR A 86 24.78 12.96 20.07
N ALA A 87 25.88 13.47 20.64
CA ALA A 87 25.87 14.45 21.73
C ALA A 87 25.18 15.78 21.34
N MET A 88 25.14 16.11 20.04
CA MET A 88 24.35 17.19 19.47
C MET A 88 23.62 16.69 18.22
N ASN A 89 22.29 16.82 18.19
CA ASN A 89 21.48 16.47 17.04
C ASN A 89 21.05 17.76 16.31
N LYS A 90 21.79 18.18 15.28
CA LYS A 90 21.35 19.20 14.32
C LYS A 90 20.45 18.55 13.26
N GLY A 91 19.30 18.03 13.67
CA GLY A 91 18.45 17.16 12.84
C GLY A 91 18.07 17.75 11.48
N GLY A 92 17.84 19.06 11.41
CA GLY A 92 17.50 19.78 10.18
C GLY A 92 18.66 20.03 9.20
N ALA A 93 19.91 19.84 9.61
CA ALA A 93 21.07 20.07 8.74
C ALA A 93 21.40 18.88 7.82
N ASN A 94 21.00 17.66 8.19
CA ASN A 94 21.45 16.42 7.53
C ASN A 94 20.33 15.45 7.16
N SER A 95 19.06 15.70 7.54
CA SER A 95 17.94 14.79 7.22
C SER A 95 16.59 15.50 7.28
N THR A 96 15.63 15.06 6.46
CA THR A 96 14.24 15.51 6.54
C THR A 96 13.51 14.87 7.72
N TRP A 97 12.41 15.47 8.17
CA TRP A 97 11.57 14.87 9.22
C TRP A 97 11.03 13.50 8.80
N MET A 98 10.64 13.36 7.52
CA MET A 98 10.15 12.11 6.95
C MET A 98 11.22 11.01 7.07
N SER A 99 12.47 11.31 6.71
CA SER A 99 13.59 10.36 6.83
C SER A 99 13.83 9.88 8.25
N ARG A 100 13.65 10.76 9.25
CA ARG A 100 13.80 10.38 10.66
C ARG A 100 12.64 9.53 11.20
N ASN A 101 11.45 9.70 10.64
CA ASN A 101 10.22 9.06 11.12
C ASN A 101 9.72 7.96 10.17
N MET A 102 10.58 7.44 9.28
CA MET A 102 10.19 6.42 8.30
C MET A 102 9.62 5.15 8.90
N ILE A 103 10.10 4.74 10.08
CA ILE A 103 9.52 3.60 10.77
C ILE A 103 8.07 3.87 11.20
N ILE A 104 7.76 5.10 11.62
CA ILE A 104 6.41 5.47 12.08
C ILE A 104 5.48 5.53 10.88
N THR A 105 5.86 6.23 9.81
CA THR A 105 5.04 6.28 8.59
C THR A 105 4.88 4.90 7.97
N GLY A 106 5.93 4.07 7.98
CA GLY A 106 5.87 2.67 7.54
C GLY A 106 4.89 1.82 8.36
N ILE A 107 4.93 1.91 9.70
CA ILE A 107 3.97 1.19 10.56
C ILE A 107 2.53 1.64 10.29
N MET A 108 2.30 2.95 10.15
CA MET A 108 0.97 3.46 9.83
C MET A 108 0.47 2.93 8.48
N VAL A 109 1.34 2.88 7.46
CA VAL A 109 1.02 2.26 6.17
C VAL A 109 0.74 0.77 6.30
N MET A 110 1.44 0.02 7.16
CA MET A 110 1.13 -1.39 7.41
C MET A 110 -0.25 -1.59 8.05
N LEU A 111 -0.59 -0.77 9.05
CA LEU A 111 -1.90 -0.82 9.70
C LEU A 111 -3.02 -0.51 8.70
N PHE A 112 -2.81 0.52 7.88
CA PHE A 112 -3.70 0.85 6.77
C PHE A 112 -3.83 -0.31 5.79
N LEU A 113 -2.72 -0.91 5.36
CA LEU A 113 -2.72 -2.04 4.43
C LEU A 113 -3.49 -3.24 5.00
N GLY A 114 -3.33 -3.53 6.29
CA GLY A 114 -4.07 -4.61 6.96
C GLY A 114 -5.58 -4.37 6.94
N LEU A 115 -6.02 -3.17 7.31
CA LEU A 115 -7.44 -2.79 7.23
C LEU A 115 -7.96 -2.81 5.78
N HIS A 116 -7.18 -2.26 4.86
CA HIS A 116 -7.53 -2.18 3.44
C HIS A 116 -7.69 -3.56 2.80
N LEU A 117 -6.76 -4.49 3.06
CA LEU A 117 -6.86 -5.87 2.60
C LEU A 117 -8.03 -6.59 3.26
N TYR A 118 -8.31 -6.33 4.54
CA TYR A 118 -9.47 -6.90 5.21
C TYR A 118 -10.80 -6.43 4.58
N ASP A 119 -10.94 -5.13 4.36
CA ASP A 119 -12.19 -4.55 3.86
C ASP A 119 -12.50 -4.99 2.42
N PHE A 120 -11.48 -5.16 1.57
CA PHE A 120 -11.66 -5.43 0.14
C PHE A 120 -11.14 -6.79 -0.31
N TRP A 121 -9.87 -7.09 -0.10
CA TRP A 121 -9.26 -8.31 -0.65
C TRP A 121 -9.78 -9.59 0.03
N VAL A 122 -9.86 -9.60 1.36
CA VAL A 122 -10.42 -10.74 2.11
C VAL A 122 -11.89 -10.93 1.76
N HIS A 123 -12.67 -9.84 1.71
CA HIS A 123 -14.07 -9.89 1.29
C HIS A 123 -14.21 -10.52 -0.11
N GLU A 124 -13.40 -10.09 -1.08
CA GLU A 124 -13.38 -10.63 -2.44
C GLU A 124 -13.06 -12.13 -2.48
N MET A 125 -12.05 -12.56 -1.71
CA MET A 125 -11.68 -13.98 -1.62
C MET A 125 -12.78 -14.80 -0.95
N THR A 126 -13.47 -14.24 0.06
CA THR A 126 -14.59 -14.90 0.72
C THR A 126 -15.74 -15.12 -0.26
N VAL A 127 -16.19 -14.07 -0.95
CA VAL A 127 -17.28 -14.14 -1.94
C VAL A 127 -16.98 -15.19 -3.01
N LYS A 128 -15.75 -15.18 -3.58
CA LYS A 128 -15.37 -16.06 -4.69
C LYS A 128 -15.06 -17.50 -4.30
N TYR A 129 -14.30 -17.71 -3.22
CA TYR A 129 -13.65 -18.99 -2.96
C TYR A 129 -14.06 -19.65 -1.64
N VAL A 130 -14.77 -18.93 -0.76
CA VAL A 130 -15.27 -19.49 0.50
C VAL A 130 -16.77 -19.74 0.42
N GLU A 131 -17.52 -18.72 0.01
CA GLU A 131 -18.98 -18.79 -0.12
C GLU A 131 -19.43 -19.27 -1.49
N PHE A 132 -18.55 -19.22 -2.50
CA PHE A 132 -18.86 -19.59 -3.89
C PHE A 132 -20.12 -18.88 -4.42
N GLN A 133 -20.26 -17.59 -4.11
CA GLN A 133 -21.36 -16.78 -4.62
C GLN A 133 -21.28 -16.70 -6.16
N PRO A 134 -22.43 -16.64 -6.86
CA PRO A 134 -22.44 -16.45 -8.30
C PRO A 134 -21.77 -15.13 -8.68
N GLU A 135 -21.19 -15.11 -9.89
CA GLU A 135 -20.61 -13.90 -10.47
C GLU A 135 -21.67 -12.80 -10.55
N ASN A 136 -21.33 -11.63 -10.02
CA ASN A 136 -22.18 -10.44 -10.05
C ASN A 136 -21.31 -9.21 -10.40
N PRO A 137 -21.33 -8.78 -11.67
CA PRO A 137 -20.50 -7.66 -12.15
C PRO A 137 -20.87 -6.29 -11.56
N THR A 138 -22.05 -6.12 -10.95
CA THR A 138 -22.55 -4.81 -10.52
C THR A 138 -22.41 -4.54 -9.02
N ARG A 139 -21.83 -5.46 -8.24
CA ARG A 139 -21.77 -5.35 -6.77
C ARG A 139 -20.71 -4.40 -6.24
N TYR A 140 -19.64 -4.16 -7.00
CA TYR A 140 -18.41 -3.54 -6.48
C TYR A 140 -18.62 -2.12 -5.96
N TRP A 141 -19.40 -1.31 -6.69
CA TRP A 141 -19.67 0.07 -6.30
C TRP A 141 -20.53 0.16 -5.04
N GLU A 142 -21.55 -0.68 -4.92
CA GLU A 142 -22.43 -0.75 -3.76
C GLU A 142 -21.67 -1.21 -2.52
N GLU A 143 -20.87 -2.27 -2.63
CA GLU A 143 -20.02 -2.76 -1.54
C GLU A 143 -19.00 -1.71 -1.08
N LEU A 144 -18.38 -0.99 -2.01
CA LEU A 144 -17.49 0.13 -1.70
C LEU A 144 -18.20 1.19 -0.86
N HIS A 145 -19.38 1.62 -1.29
CA HIS A 145 -20.16 2.64 -0.59
C HIS A 145 -20.64 2.16 0.78
N ALA A 146 -21.05 0.90 0.90
CA ALA A 146 -21.43 0.28 2.16
C ALA A 146 -20.27 0.28 3.17
N LYS A 147 -19.02 0.09 2.72
CA LYS A 147 -17.85 0.22 3.62
C LYS A 147 -17.69 1.65 4.13
N PHE A 148 -17.87 2.63 3.26
CA PHE A 148 -17.61 4.05 3.57
C PHE A 148 -18.82 4.82 4.12
N GLU A 149 -19.95 4.17 4.36
CA GLU A 149 -21.08 4.77 5.09
C GLU A 149 -20.68 5.22 6.51
N SER A 150 -19.78 4.48 7.17
CA SER A 150 -19.29 4.81 8.50
C SER A 150 -18.32 6.00 8.48
N PRO A 151 -18.66 7.15 9.11
CA PRO A 151 -17.77 8.32 9.16
C PRO A 151 -16.44 8.02 9.87
N VAL A 152 -16.46 7.08 10.82
CA VAL A 152 -15.25 6.63 11.52
C VAL A 152 -14.31 5.92 10.54
N ARG A 153 -14.83 5.03 9.69
CA ARG A 153 -14.00 4.33 8.69
C ARG A 153 -13.44 5.32 7.67
N VAL A 154 -14.24 6.28 7.21
CA VAL A 154 -13.77 7.37 6.34
C VAL A 154 -12.63 8.14 7.00
N GLY A 155 -12.79 8.55 8.26
CA GLY A 155 -11.76 9.27 9.02
C GLY A 155 -10.44 8.48 9.13
N ILE A 156 -10.51 7.17 9.35
CA ILE A 156 -9.32 6.29 9.40
C ILE A 156 -8.62 6.24 8.04
N TYR A 157 -9.36 6.11 6.94
CA TYR A 157 -8.78 6.09 5.59
C TYR A 157 -8.14 7.44 5.23
N VAL A 158 -8.79 8.57 5.55
CA VAL A 158 -8.23 9.90 5.33
C VAL A 158 -6.92 10.09 6.10
N LEU A 159 -6.88 9.71 7.39
CA LEU A 159 -5.66 9.76 8.19
C LEU A 159 -4.56 8.86 7.60
N SER A 160 -4.94 7.67 7.13
CA SER A 160 -4.03 6.73 6.50
C SER A 160 -3.40 7.30 5.22
N PHE A 161 -4.17 8.02 4.40
CA PHE A 161 -3.66 8.70 3.21
C PHE A 161 -2.68 9.82 3.53
N ILE A 162 -2.85 10.54 4.65
CA ILE A 162 -1.86 11.51 5.12
C ILE A 162 -0.53 10.80 5.44
N PHE A 163 -0.56 9.69 6.18
CA PHE A 163 0.65 8.92 6.48
C PHE A 163 1.28 8.29 5.25
N LEU A 164 0.46 7.81 4.30
CA LEU A 164 0.94 7.32 3.02
C LEU A 164 1.64 8.42 2.22
N ALA A 165 1.06 9.63 2.15
CA ALA A 165 1.69 10.77 1.50
C ALA A 165 3.04 11.12 2.14
N LEU A 166 3.09 11.19 3.48
CA LEU A 166 4.33 11.40 4.23
C LEU A 166 5.38 10.30 3.96
N HIS A 167 4.95 9.05 3.79
CA HIS A 167 5.82 7.93 3.44
C HIS A 167 6.37 8.07 2.03
N LEU A 168 5.54 8.46 1.06
CA LEU A 168 5.94 8.67 -0.33
C LEU A 168 6.91 9.86 -0.47
N MET A 169 6.71 10.94 0.28
CA MET A 169 7.61 12.10 0.31
C MET A 169 9.04 11.78 0.78
N HIS A 170 9.29 10.60 1.34
CA HIS A 170 10.65 10.15 1.60
C HIS A 170 11.34 9.57 0.36
N GLY A 171 10.58 9.02 -0.57
CA GLY A 171 11.09 8.44 -1.81
C GLY A 171 11.55 9.48 -2.84
N PHE A 172 11.26 10.77 -2.61
CA PHE A 172 11.52 11.88 -3.53
C PHE A 172 12.27 13.03 -2.86
#